data_AF-A0A4Q5UDM3-F1
#
_entry.id   AF-A0A4Q5UDM3-F1
#
_cell.length_a   1.000
_cell.length_b   1.000
_cell.length_c   1.000
_cell.angle_alpha   90.00
_cell.angle_beta   90.00
_cell.angle_gamma   90.00
#
_symmetry.space_group_name_H-M   'P 1'
#
loop_
_entity.id
_entity.type
_entity.pdbx_description
1 polymer ?
#
loop_
_entity_poly.entity_id
_entity_poly.type
_entity_poly.pdbx_seq_one_letter_code
_entity_poly.pdbx_strand_id
1 'polypeptide(L)'
;MPQPDAPSRSFTLIALAAVMILASAAVAAFVPSLVVVAGVLALAALIPLGLLFALLRNGRDDAAQHLLAAEQQRRENERNQEAILRLLDEISGLSQGDLTATATVTEDITGAIADSVNMAVESLRKLVTTINASAVQLDGATRQTGALSQHLAKASSAQSRQIAAATESIGTMAGSIEEVSGNAERAADVARHSVDIAHKGGDAVRRTIDGMNAIRETIQETSKRIKRLGESSQEIEKRLARDAGEWHPACPHIRIDNSGSLDEASSALIAAIDSLAAKTAA
;
A
#
# COMPACT_ATOMS: atom_id res chain seq x y z
N MET A 1 -47.17 21.90 -187.42
CA MET A 1 -45.96 22.72 -187.14
C MET A 1 -46.27 23.60 -185.93
N PRO A 2 -45.32 23.90 -185.02
CA PRO A 2 -44.35 23.05 -184.32
C PRO A 2 -44.29 23.31 -182.78
N GLN A 3 -43.49 22.50 -182.07
CA GLN A 3 -42.84 22.58 -180.73
C GLN A 3 -42.75 23.98 -180.02
N PRO A 4 -42.71 24.06 -178.65
CA PRO A 4 -41.44 23.85 -177.91
C PRO A 4 -41.51 23.18 -176.50
N ASP A 5 -40.34 22.67 -176.10
CA ASP A 5 -39.98 21.85 -174.93
C ASP A 5 -39.88 22.60 -173.58
N ALA A 6 -40.14 21.90 -172.46
CA ALA A 6 -39.85 22.34 -171.08
C ALA A 6 -39.57 21.14 -170.13
N PRO A 7 -38.82 21.33 -169.02
CA PRO A 7 -37.74 20.43 -168.59
C PRO A 7 -38.09 19.27 -167.63
N SER A 8 -37.14 18.34 -167.50
CA SER A 8 -37.19 17.00 -166.89
C SER A 8 -37.34 16.97 -165.35
N ARG A 9 -38.25 16.11 -164.88
CA ARG A 9 -38.60 15.82 -163.47
C ARG A 9 -37.52 15.11 -162.63
N SER A 10 -36.34 14.87 -163.18
CA SER A 10 -35.27 14.09 -162.52
C SER A 10 -34.45 14.89 -161.51
N PHE A 11 -34.33 16.21 -161.65
CA PHE A 11 -33.49 17.04 -160.77
C PHE A 11 -34.07 17.30 -159.38
N THR A 12 -35.40 17.36 -159.24
CA THR A 12 -36.07 17.64 -157.95
C THR A 12 -36.01 16.46 -156.97
N LEU A 13 -35.97 15.22 -157.47
CA LEU A 13 -35.91 14.03 -156.61
C LEU A 13 -34.52 13.81 -155.99
N ILE A 14 -33.45 14.17 -156.71
CA ILE A 14 -32.08 14.03 -156.22
C ILE A 14 -31.78 15.06 -155.11
N ALA A 15 -32.30 16.28 -155.26
CA ALA A 15 -32.14 17.33 -154.24
C ALA A 15 -32.86 16.98 -152.93
N LEU A 16 -34.06 16.40 -153.00
CA LEU A 16 -34.82 16.01 -151.81
C LEU A 16 -34.17 14.82 -151.06
N ALA A 17 -33.63 13.84 -151.80
CA ALA A 17 -32.91 12.72 -151.22
C ALA A 17 -31.61 13.14 -150.51
N ALA A 18 -30.87 14.09 -151.09
CA ALA A 18 -29.64 14.62 -150.49
C ALA A 18 -29.88 15.34 -149.15
N VAL A 19 -30.96 16.13 -149.05
CA VAL A 19 -31.33 16.83 -147.81
C VAL A 19 -31.75 15.85 -146.70
N MET A 20 -32.50 14.80 -147.05
CA MET A 20 -32.93 13.78 -146.08
C MET A 20 -31.77 12.94 -145.54
N ILE A 21 -30.77 12.64 -146.38
CA ILE A 21 -29.56 11.91 -145.95
C ILE A 21 -28.68 12.80 -145.05
N LEU A 22 -28.58 14.10 -145.33
CA LEU A 22 -27.84 15.03 -144.48
C LEU A 22 -28.54 15.24 -143.11
N ALA A 23 -29.88 15.29 -143.11
CA ALA A 23 -30.67 15.47 -141.88
C ALA A 23 -30.63 14.23 -140.96
N SER A 24 -30.67 13.02 -141.53
CA SER A 24 -30.55 11.78 -140.74
C SER A 24 -29.14 11.60 -140.15
N ALA A 25 -28.10 12.01 -140.88
CA ALA A 25 -26.73 12.01 -140.37
C ALA A 25 -26.53 13.00 -139.20
N ALA A 26 -27.16 14.18 -139.25
CA ALA A 26 -27.11 15.16 -138.16
C ALA A 26 -27.81 14.66 -136.88
N VAL A 27 -28.96 13.99 -137.01
CA VAL A 27 -29.68 13.41 -135.86
C VAL A 27 -28.91 12.20 -135.29
N ALA A 28 -28.36 11.33 -136.15
CA ALA A 28 -27.56 10.18 -135.71
C ALA A 28 -26.28 10.59 -134.96
N ALA A 29 -25.71 11.76 -135.24
CA ALA A 29 -24.52 12.27 -134.56
C ALA A 29 -24.82 12.92 -133.19
N PHE A 30 -26.05 13.40 -132.96
CA PHE A 30 -26.40 14.19 -131.77
C PHE A 30 -27.13 13.38 -130.67
N VAL A 31 -27.85 12.33 -131.05
CA VAL A 31 -28.54 11.43 -130.11
C VAL A 31 -27.57 10.71 -129.15
N PRO A 32 -26.45 10.09 -129.58
CA PRO A 32 -25.57 9.38 -128.66
C PRO A 32 -24.89 10.30 -127.63
N SER A 33 -24.56 11.54 -128.00
CA SER A 33 -23.96 12.54 -127.11
C SER A 33 -24.92 13.01 -126.01
N LEU A 34 -26.22 13.14 -126.31
CA LEU A 34 -27.23 13.51 -125.31
C LEU A 34 -27.47 12.42 -124.26
N VAL A 35 -27.46 11.15 -124.67
CA VAL A 35 -27.60 9.99 -123.77
C VAL A 35 -26.41 9.86 -122.83
N VAL A 36 -25.20 10.12 -123.32
CA VAL A 36 -23.98 10.11 -122.50
C VAL A 36 -24.02 11.23 -121.44
N VAL A 37 -24.44 12.45 -121.82
CA VAL A 37 -24.54 13.57 -120.86
C VAL A 37 -25.60 13.31 -119.79
N ALA A 38 -26.77 12.76 -120.16
CA ALA A 38 -27.81 12.39 -119.20
C ALA A 38 -27.34 11.26 -118.24
N GLY A 39 -26.60 10.28 -118.75
CA GLY A 39 -26.00 9.22 -117.93
C GLY A 39 -24.94 9.74 -116.96
N VAL A 40 -24.09 10.67 -117.39
CA VAL A 40 -23.07 11.31 -116.54
C VAL A 40 -23.72 12.16 -115.43
N LEU A 41 -24.78 12.92 -115.73
CA LEU A 41 -25.54 13.67 -114.72
C LEU A 41 -26.25 12.76 -113.71
N ALA A 42 -26.82 11.64 -114.16
CA ALA A 42 -27.44 10.66 -113.28
C ALA A 42 -26.41 9.99 -112.34
N LEU A 43 -25.23 9.62 -112.87
CA LEU A 43 -24.12 9.10 -112.07
C LEU A 43 -23.57 10.16 -111.10
N ALA A 44 -23.43 11.41 -111.54
CA ALA A 44 -22.99 12.52 -110.71
C ALA A 44 -23.98 12.84 -109.57
N ALA A 45 -25.28 12.57 -109.74
CA ALA A 45 -26.30 12.71 -108.70
C ALA A 45 -26.34 11.51 -107.73
N LEU A 46 -25.93 10.31 -108.17
CA LEU A 46 -25.86 9.13 -107.32
C LEU A 46 -24.70 9.18 -106.30
N ILE A 47 -23.59 9.84 -106.63
CA ILE A 47 -22.44 10.00 -105.73
C ILE A 47 -22.83 10.78 -104.44
N PRO A 48 -23.41 12.00 -104.49
CA PRO A 48 -23.82 12.72 -103.29
C PRO A 48 -24.99 12.03 -102.59
N LEU A 49 -25.87 11.33 -103.32
CA LEU A 49 -26.96 10.56 -102.70
C LEU A 49 -26.43 9.35 -101.93
N GLY A 50 -25.43 8.64 -102.46
CA GLY A 50 -24.74 7.54 -101.80
C GLY A 50 -23.90 8.02 -100.60
N LEU A 51 -23.24 9.17 -100.72
CA LEU A 51 -22.52 9.81 -99.62
C LEU A 51 -23.48 10.24 -98.50
N LEU A 52 -24.61 10.87 -98.85
CA LEU A 52 -25.67 11.25 -97.91
C LEU A 52 -26.25 10.03 -97.21
N PHE A 53 -26.52 8.95 -97.96
CA PHE A 53 -27.00 7.69 -97.43
C PHE A 53 -25.99 7.04 -96.47
N ALA A 54 -24.69 7.07 -96.81
CA ALA A 54 -23.62 6.55 -95.95
C ALA A 54 -23.49 7.37 -94.66
N LEU A 55 -23.53 8.70 -94.72
CA LEU A 55 -23.47 9.58 -93.54
C LEU A 55 -24.69 9.38 -92.62
N LEU A 56 -25.88 9.20 -93.19
CA LEU A 56 -27.09 8.88 -92.43
C LEU A 56 -27.05 7.49 -91.78
N ARG A 57 -26.33 6.53 -92.37
CA ARG A 57 -26.15 5.19 -91.79
C ARG A 57 -25.12 5.21 -90.66
N ASN A 58 -23.94 5.82 -90.89
CA ASN A 58 -22.89 5.96 -89.89
C ASN A 58 -23.38 6.69 -88.64
N GLY A 59 -24.11 7.80 -88.80
CA GLY A 59 -24.65 8.56 -87.66
C GLY A 59 -25.71 7.81 -86.86
N ARG A 60 -26.42 6.84 -87.47
CA ARG A 60 -27.38 5.98 -86.76
C ARG A 60 -26.68 4.90 -85.95
N ASP A 61 -25.62 4.32 -86.48
CA ASP A 61 -24.86 3.26 -85.81
C ASP A 61 -24.08 3.81 -84.60
N ASP A 62 -23.47 5.00 -84.74
CA ASP A 62 -22.81 5.69 -83.63
C ASP A 62 -23.82 6.06 -82.52
N ALA A 63 -24.98 6.60 -82.90
CA ALA A 63 -26.03 6.94 -81.95
C ALA A 63 -26.55 5.70 -81.19
N ALA A 64 -26.66 4.55 -81.86
CA ALA A 64 -27.07 3.30 -81.23
C ALA A 64 -26.04 2.79 -80.22
N GLN A 65 -24.74 2.88 -80.54
CA GLN A 65 -23.66 2.49 -79.62
C GLN A 65 -23.58 3.40 -78.39
N HIS A 66 -23.75 4.71 -78.56
CA HIS A 66 -23.76 5.65 -77.44
C HIS A 66 -24.95 5.43 -76.49
N LEU A 67 -26.11 5.05 -77.00
CA LEU A 67 -27.27 4.70 -76.17
C LEU A 67 -27.02 3.44 -75.35
N LEU A 68 -26.45 2.39 -75.96
CA LEU A 68 -26.10 1.14 -75.26
C LEU A 68 -25.04 1.37 -74.17
N ALA A 69 -24.01 2.16 -74.47
CA ALA A 69 -22.99 2.53 -73.51
C ALA A 69 -23.56 3.39 -72.36
N ALA A 70 -24.45 4.33 -72.66
CA ALA A 70 -25.14 5.14 -71.65
C ALA A 70 -26.07 4.31 -70.77
N GLU A 71 -26.75 3.30 -71.33
CA GLU A 71 -27.57 2.35 -70.58
C GLU A 71 -26.72 1.44 -69.68
N GLN A 72 -25.57 0.95 -70.15
CA GLN A 72 -24.63 0.19 -69.32
C GLN A 72 -24.11 1.03 -68.15
N GLN A 73 -23.69 2.27 -68.41
CA GLN A 73 -23.24 3.20 -67.38
C GLN A 73 -24.35 3.46 -66.34
N ARG A 74 -25.60 3.61 -66.79
CA ARG A 74 -26.75 3.76 -65.88
C ARG A 74 -26.95 2.55 -64.99
N ARG A 75 -26.90 1.34 -65.56
CA ARG A 75 -27.07 0.09 -64.80
C ARG A 75 -25.95 -0.13 -63.78
N GLU A 76 -24.71 0.16 -64.14
CA GLU A 76 -23.60 0.13 -63.17
C GLU A 76 -23.79 1.15 -62.06
N ASN A 77 -24.21 2.37 -62.39
CA ASN A 77 -24.43 3.41 -61.39
C ASN A 77 -25.61 3.09 -60.47
N GLU A 78 -26.69 2.52 -61.00
CA GLU A 78 -27.84 2.01 -60.22
C GLU A 78 -27.41 0.88 -59.29
N ARG A 79 -26.65 -0.10 -59.78
CA ARG A 79 -26.07 -1.18 -58.95
C ARG A 79 -25.16 -0.64 -57.85
N ASN A 80 -24.30 0.30 -58.17
CA ASN A 80 -23.40 0.91 -57.20
C ASN A 80 -24.18 1.67 -56.12
N GLN A 81 -25.21 2.43 -56.50
CA GLN A 81 -26.07 3.13 -55.54
C GLN A 81 -26.84 2.15 -54.65
N GLU A 82 -27.39 1.07 -55.22
CA GLU A 82 -28.09 0.04 -54.47
C GLU A 82 -27.14 -0.65 -53.47
N ALA A 83 -25.93 -1.02 -53.91
CA ALA A 83 -24.90 -1.61 -53.05
C ALA A 83 -24.46 -0.66 -51.92
N ILE A 84 -24.35 0.65 -52.19
CA ILE A 84 -24.04 1.67 -51.18
C ILE A 84 -25.18 1.81 -50.16
N LEU A 85 -26.44 1.89 -50.63
CA LEU A 85 -27.60 2.04 -49.75
C LEU A 85 -27.80 0.82 -48.86
N ARG A 86 -27.60 -0.39 -49.40
CA ARG A 86 -27.60 -1.63 -48.62
C ARG A 86 -26.54 -1.61 -47.54
N LEU A 87 -25.31 -1.25 -47.89
CA LEU A 87 -24.22 -1.17 -46.92
C LEU A 87 -24.53 -0.14 -45.83
N LEU A 88 -25.05 1.05 -46.20
CA LEU A 88 -25.45 2.09 -45.25
C LEU A 88 -26.52 1.61 -44.27
N ASP A 89 -27.49 0.82 -44.73
CA ASP A 89 -28.53 0.24 -43.89
C ASP A 89 -27.96 -0.83 -42.95
N GLU A 90 -27.13 -1.75 -43.47
CA GLU A 90 -26.49 -2.80 -42.68
C GLU A 90 -25.57 -2.26 -41.58
N ILE A 91 -24.90 -1.12 -41.80
CA ILE A 91 -24.01 -0.49 -40.80
C ILE A 91 -24.72 0.55 -39.93
N SER A 92 -25.97 0.89 -40.21
CA SER A 92 -26.73 1.92 -39.48
C SER A 92 -26.83 1.62 -37.98
N GLY A 93 -27.06 0.34 -37.63
CA GLY A 93 -27.12 -0.13 -36.25
C GLY A 93 -25.82 0.07 -35.46
N LEU A 94 -24.68 0.14 -36.15
CA LEU A 94 -23.38 0.35 -35.51
C LEU A 94 -23.29 1.72 -34.82
N SER A 95 -23.96 2.73 -35.37
CA SER A 95 -24.02 4.07 -34.76
C SER A 95 -24.73 4.08 -33.40
N GLN A 96 -25.63 3.11 -33.17
CA GLN A 96 -26.35 2.93 -31.91
C GLN A 96 -25.61 1.99 -30.94
N GLY A 97 -24.41 1.54 -31.33
CA GLY A 97 -23.61 0.60 -30.54
C GLY A 97 -24.06 -0.86 -30.67
N ASP A 98 -24.94 -1.17 -31.63
CA ASP A 98 -25.26 -2.55 -31.96
C ASP A 98 -24.09 -3.17 -32.73
N LEU A 99 -23.17 -3.73 -31.96
CA LEU A 99 -22.05 -4.47 -32.54
C LEU A 99 -22.49 -5.84 -33.08
N THR A 100 -23.74 -6.29 -32.96
CA THR A 100 -24.17 -7.62 -33.43
C THR A 100 -24.41 -7.68 -34.94
N ALA A 101 -24.68 -6.53 -35.56
CA ALA A 101 -24.83 -6.39 -37.00
C ALA A 101 -23.54 -6.79 -37.76
N THR A 102 -23.73 -7.36 -38.95
CA THR A 102 -22.66 -7.75 -39.87
C THR A 102 -23.01 -7.28 -41.27
N ALA A 103 -22.09 -6.55 -41.91
CA ALA A 103 -22.26 -6.14 -43.30
C ALA A 103 -21.99 -7.33 -44.24
N THR A 104 -22.82 -7.50 -45.25
CA THR A 104 -22.68 -8.59 -46.22
C THR A 104 -21.54 -8.26 -47.20
N VAL A 105 -20.55 -9.13 -47.30
CA VAL A 105 -19.43 -8.95 -48.25
C VAL A 105 -19.84 -9.52 -49.61
N THR A 106 -20.06 -8.64 -50.59
CA THR A 106 -20.33 -9.01 -51.99
C THR A 106 -19.14 -8.69 -52.89
N GLU A 107 -19.14 -9.18 -54.14
CA GLU A 107 -18.14 -8.82 -55.16
C GLU A 107 -18.32 -7.40 -55.73
N ASP A 108 -19.33 -6.67 -55.27
CA ASP A 108 -19.61 -5.31 -55.71
C ASP A 108 -18.56 -4.32 -55.19
N ILE A 109 -18.60 -3.07 -55.68
CA ILE A 109 -17.64 -2.01 -55.33
C ILE A 109 -17.54 -1.73 -53.82
N THR A 110 -18.57 -2.09 -53.05
CA THR A 110 -18.64 -1.89 -51.60
C THR A 110 -18.10 -3.07 -50.78
N GLY A 111 -17.77 -4.21 -51.39
CA GLY A 111 -17.35 -5.42 -50.69
C GLY A 111 -16.12 -5.23 -49.78
N ALA A 112 -15.10 -4.53 -50.27
CA ALA A 112 -13.89 -4.24 -49.48
C ALA A 112 -14.17 -3.29 -48.30
N ILE A 113 -15.16 -2.41 -48.44
CA ILE A 113 -15.61 -1.51 -47.36
C ILE A 113 -16.38 -2.32 -46.31
N ALA A 114 -17.29 -3.21 -46.75
CA ALA A 114 -18.02 -4.10 -45.86
C ALA A 114 -17.07 -4.97 -45.01
N ASP A 115 -16.02 -5.52 -45.63
CA ASP A 115 -15.00 -6.30 -44.92
C ASP A 115 -14.23 -5.46 -43.89
N SER A 116 -13.77 -4.27 -44.28
CA SER A 116 -13.07 -3.35 -43.37
C SER A 116 -13.93 -2.92 -42.18
N VAL A 117 -15.24 -2.68 -42.42
CA VAL A 117 -16.19 -2.38 -41.35
C VAL A 117 -16.36 -3.58 -40.43
N ASN A 118 -16.57 -4.79 -40.97
CA ASN A 118 -16.69 -6.01 -40.17
C ASN A 118 -15.45 -6.25 -39.28
N MET A 119 -14.25 -6.01 -39.82
CA MET A 119 -13.01 -6.07 -39.02
C MET A 119 -13.01 -5.05 -37.87
N ALA A 120 -13.45 -3.82 -38.13
CA ALA A 120 -13.56 -2.79 -37.10
C ALA A 120 -14.58 -3.17 -36.02
N VAL A 121 -15.74 -3.71 -36.42
CA VAL A 121 -16.77 -4.22 -35.49
C VAL A 121 -16.22 -5.32 -34.61
N GLU A 122 -15.50 -6.28 -35.19
CA GLU A 122 -14.90 -7.38 -34.43
C GLU A 122 -13.85 -6.89 -33.42
N SER A 123 -13.01 -5.92 -33.81
CA SER A 123 -12.08 -5.28 -32.89
C SER A 123 -12.79 -4.52 -31.76
N LEU A 124 -13.89 -3.83 -32.06
CA LEU A 124 -14.73 -3.16 -31.05
C LEU A 124 -15.37 -4.18 -30.11
N ARG A 125 -15.88 -5.32 -30.60
CA ARG A 125 -16.44 -6.41 -29.77
C ARG A 125 -15.41 -6.95 -28.78
N LYS A 126 -14.17 -7.21 -29.26
CA LYS A 126 -13.06 -7.65 -28.41
C LYS A 126 -12.70 -6.63 -27.35
N LEU A 127 -12.67 -5.35 -27.73
CA LEU A 127 -12.40 -4.25 -26.80
C LEU A 127 -13.49 -4.16 -25.72
N VAL A 128 -14.77 -4.18 -26.09
CA VAL A 128 -15.90 -4.14 -25.15
C VAL A 128 -15.88 -5.35 -24.22
N THR A 129 -15.61 -6.54 -24.74
CA THR A 129 -15.47 -7.77 -23.94
C THR A 129 -14.34 -7.64 -22.91
N THR A 130 -13.19 -7.11 -23.34
CA THR A 130 -12.04 -6.87 -22.46
C THR A 130 -12.38 -5.84 -21.38
N ILE A 131 -13.03 -4.73 -21.74
CA ILE A 131 -13.48 -3.71 -20.78
C ILE A 131 -14.43 -4.31 -19.75
N ASN A 132 -15.40 -5.12 -20.19
CA ASN A 132 -16.34 -5.77 -19.27
C ASN A 132 -15.61 -6.72 -18.30
N ALA A 133 -14.70 -7.55 -18.81
CA ALA A 133 -13.88 -8.42 -17.96
C ALA A 133 -13.02 -7.62 -16.96
N SER A 134 -12.40 -6.52 -17.40
CA SER A 134 -11.64 -5.63 -16.51
C SER A 134 -12.54 -4.96 -15.46
N ALA A 135 -13.77 -4.55 -15.82
CA ALA A 135 -14.72 -3.98 -14.89
C ALA A 135 -15.15 -4.98 -13.80
N VAL A 136 -15.39 -6.24 -14.17
CA VAL A 136 -15.68 -7.32 -13.21
C VAL A 136 -14.51 -7.58 -12.27
N GLN A 137 -13.28 -7.62 -12.80
CA GLN A 137 -12.07 -7.75 -11.98
C GLN A 137 -11.90 -6.55 -11.03
N LEU A 138 -12.17 -5.33 -11.50
CA LEU A 138 -12.09 -4.11 -10.70
C LEU A 138 -13.14 -4.08 -9.59
N ASP A 139 -14.38 -4.51 -9.85
CA ASP A 139 -15.42 -4.65 -8.81
C ASP A 139 -14.98 -5.67 -7.74
N GLY A 140 -14.45 -6.83 -8.15
CA GLY A 140 -13.90 -7.82 -7.23
C GLY A 140 -12.76 -7.27 -6.36
N ALA A 141 -11.79 -6.59 -6.97
CA ALA A 141 -10.69 -5.96 -6.26
C ALA A 141 -11.16 -4.85 -5.30
N THR A 142 -12.16 -4.07 -5.69
CA THR A 142 -12.75 -3.02 -4.86
C THR A 142 -13.46 -3.61 -3.64
N ARG A 143 -14.24 -4.68 -3.81
CA ARG A 143 -14.89 -5.39 -2.69
C ARG A 143 -13.87 -6.00 -1.73
N GLN A 144 -12.82 -6.63 -2.25
CA GLN A 144 -11.73 -7.16 -1.43
C GLN A 144 -11.02 -6.05 -0.64
N THR A 145 -10.74 -4.91 -1.29
CA THR A 145 -10.14 -3.74 -0.65
C THR A 145 -11.05 -3.15 0.44
N GLY A 146 -12.37 -3.11 0.19
CA GLY A 146 -13.36 -2.70 1.18
C GLY A 146 -13.38 -3.62 2.41
N ALA A 147 -13.39 -4.93 2.20
CA ALA A 147 -13.32 -5.92 3.28
C ALA A 147 -12.02 -5.81 4.08
N LEU A 148 -10.88 -5.65 3.41
CA LEU A 148 -9.59 -5.44 4.05
C LEU A 148 -9.57 -4.15 4.88
N SER A 149 -10.14 -3.06 4.36
CA SER A 149 -10.23 -1.77 5.06
C SER A 149 -11.06 -1.89 6.34
N GLN A 150 -12.18 -2.62 6.31
CA GLN A 150 -12.98 -2.89 7.51
C GLN A 150 -12.22 -3.77 8.51
N HIS A 151 -11.50 -4.78 8.05
CA HIS A 151 -10.64 -5.60 8.91
C HIS A 151 -9.54 -4.78 9.57
N LEU A 152 -8.89 -3.90 8.81
CA LEU A 152 -7.85 -3.01 9.30
C LEU A 152 -8.39 -2.02 10.32
N ALA A 153 -9.59 -1.45 10.11
CA ALA A 153 -10.24 -0.58 11.08
C ALA A 153 -10.52 -1.31 12.41
N LYS A 154 -11.03 -2.55 12.35
CA LYS A 154 -11.26 -3.38 13.55
C LYS A 154 -9.94 -3.71 14.25
N ALA A 155 -8.91 -4.09 13.51
CA ALA A 155 -7.59 -4.41 14.04
C ALA A 155 -6.94 -3.18 14.69
N SER A 156 -7.01 -2.01 14.05
CA SER A 156 -6.50 -0.75 14.60
C SER A 156 -7.22 -0.35 15.89
N SER A 157 -8.55 -0.52 15.95
CA SER A 157 -9.32 -0.30 17.18
C SER A 157 -8.91 -1.26 18.30
N ALA A 158 -8.65 -2.54 17.99
CA ALA A 158 -8.15 -3.50 18.97
C ALA A 158 -6.73 -3.16 19.44
N GLN A 159 -5.85 -2.77 18.53
CA GLN A 159 -4.49 -2.33 18.84
C GLN A 159 -4.50 -1.09 19.73
N SER A 160 -5.38 -0.12 19.48
CA SER A 160 -5.52 1.06 20.34
C SER A 160 -5.91 0.68 21.78
N ARG A 161 -6.84 -0.28 21.95
CA ARG A 161 -7.18 -0.81 23.28
C ARG A 161 -6.01 -1.51 23.96
N GLN A 162 -5.23 -2.29 23.21
CA GLN A 162 -4.03 -2.96 23.74
C GLN A 162 -2.97 -1.95 24.17
N ILE A 163 -2.77 -0.87 23.41
CA ILE A 163 -1.85 0.21 23.77
C ILE A 163 -2.32 0.91 25.06
N ALA A 164 -3.62 1.18 25.20
CA ALA A 164 -4.17 1.76 26.42
C ALA A 164 -3.91 0.87 27.65
N ALA A 165 -4.17 -0.44 27.54
CA ALA A 165 -3.90 -1.40 28.61
C ALA A 165 -2.39 -1.53 28.95
N ALA A 166 -1.53 -1.50 27.94
CA ALA A 166 -0.09 -1.48 28.14
C ALA A 166 0.36 -0.20 28.86
N THR A 167 -0.23 0.94 28.51
CA THR A 167 0.06 2.24 29.16
C THR A 167 -0.35 2.24 30.63
N GLU A 168 -1.52 1.68 30.94
CA GLU A 168 -1.98 1.50 32.33
C GLU A 168 -1.05 0.59 33.13
N SER A 169 -0.60 -0.52 32.53
CA SER A 169 0.38 -1.42 33.17
C SER A 169 1.71 -0.72 33.43
N ILE A 170 2.20 0.09 32.48
CA ILE A 170 3.41 0.90 32.67
C ILE A 170 3.21 1.92 33.80
N GLY A 171 2.03 2.55 33.90
CA GLY A 171 1.70 3.46 35.00
C GLY A 171 1.76 2.75 36.35
N THR A 172 1.22 1.53 36.44
CA THR A 172 1.29 0.69 37.65
C THR A 172 2.74 0.33 38.00
N MET A 173 3.55 -0.03 37.00
CA MET A 173 4.97 -0.31 37.19
C MET A 173 5.75 0.91 37.69
N ALA A 174 5.45 2.10 37.16
CA ALA A 174 6.08 3.34 37.61
C ALA A 174 5.78 3.61 39.09
N GLY A 175 4.52 3.45 39.52
CA GLY A 175 4.14 3.56 40.93
C GLY A 175 4.85 2.54 41.82
N SER A 176 4.97 1.29 41.37
CA SER A 176 5.71 0.26 42.12
C SER A 176 7.20 0.57 42.25
N ILE A 177 7.82 1.14 41.21
CA ILE A 177 9.23 1.59 41.26
C ILE A 177 9.40 2.72 42.27
N GLU A 178 8.47 3.67 42.32
CA GLU A 178 8.49 4.78 43.29
C GLU A 178 8.36 4.28 44.73
N GLU A 179 7.48 3.30 44.97
CA GLU A 179 7.36 2.63 46.27
C GLU A 179 8.65 1.90 46.67
N VAL A 180 9.25 1.13 45.75
CA VAL A 180 10.52 0.44 45.99
C VAL A 180 11.64 1.43 46.30
N SER A 181 11.70 2.56 45.59
CA SER A 181 12.67 3.63 45.85
C SER A 181 12.49 4.20 47.27
N GLY A 182 11.25 4.53 47.65
CA GLY A 182 10.95 5.02 49.00
C GLY A 182 11.26 3.99 50.09
N ASN A 183 11.04 2.70 49.82
CA ASN A 183 11.40 1.62 50.74
C ASN A 183 12.92 1.52 50.91
N ALA A 184 13.69 1.66 49.82
CA ALA A 184 15.15 1.64 49.85
C ALA A 184 15.74 2.84 50.62
N GLU A 185 15.16 4.04 50.47
CA GLU A 185 15.57 5.22 51.26
C GLU A 185 15.33 5.00 52.75
N ARG A 186 14.17 4.49 53.14
CA ARG A 186 13.88 4.16 54.55
C ARG A 186 14.81 3.08 55.09
N ALA A 187 15.12 2.06 54.30
CA ALA A 187 16.07 1.03 54.69
C ALA A 187 17.49 1.61 54.89
N ALA A 188 17.92 2.53 54.03
CA ALA A 188 19.20 3.22 54.17
C ALA A 188 19.24 4.09 55.44
N ASP A 189 18.15 4.77 55.79
CA ASP A 189 18.05 5.55 57.03
C ASP A 189 18.13 4.66 58.28
N VAL A 190 17.38 3.55 58.30
CA VAL A 190 17.44 2.55 59.37
C VAL A 190 18.86 1.96 59.51
N ALA A 191 19.54 1.69 58.40
CA ALA A 191 20.92 1.20 58.43
C ALA A 191 21.87 2.25 59.04
N ARG A 192 21.75 3.54 58.66
CA ARG A 192 22.53 4.63 59.27
C ARG A 192 22.27 4.75 60.76
N HIS A 193 21.00 4.67 61.18
CA HIS A 193 20.64 4.71 62.60
C HIS A 193 21.19 3.51 63.39
N SER A 194 21.18 2.32 62.78
CA SER A 194 21.74 1.11 63.39
C SER A 194 23.26 1.23 63.62
N VAL A 195 23.97 1.87 62.69
CA VAL A 195 25.41 2.15 62.83
C VAL A 195 25.67 3.13 63.99
N ASP A 196 24.88 4.19 64.12
CA ASP A 196 24.97 5.13 65.24
C ASP A 196 24.72 4.44 66.60
N ILE A 197 23.69 3.59 66.68
CA ILE A 197 23.41 2.78 67.87
C ILE A 197 24.59 1.85 68.18
N ALA A 198 25.14 1.17 67.18
CA ALA A 198 26.29 0.28 67.37
C ALA A 198 27.52 1.03 67.89
N HIS A 199 27.79 2.26 67.41
CA HIS A 199 28.85 3.11 67.95
C HIS A 199 28.62 3.46 69.43
N LYS A 200 27.40 3.90 69.79
CA LYS A 200 27.04 4.20 71.19
C LYS A 200 27.15 2.96 72.09
N GLY A 201 26.75 1.79 71.58
CA GLY A 201 26.93 0.51 72.25
C GLY A 201 28.39 0.17 72.48
N GLY A 202 29.25 0.37 71.47
CA GLY A 202 30.69 0.21 71.57
C GLY A 202 31.31 1.11 72.66
N ASP A 203 30.89 2.37 72.72
CA ASP A 203 31.34 3.31 73.75
C ASP A 203 30.88 2.89 75.16
N ALA A 204 29.67 2.34 75.29
CA ALA A 204 29.18 1.81 76.56
C ALA A 204 29.99 0.59 77.03
N VAL A 205 30.34 -0.31 76.10
CA VAL A 205 31.22 -1.45 76.40
C VAL A 205 32.61 -0.98 76.81
N ARG A 206 33.19 -0.01 76.11
CA ARG A 206 34.50 0.57 76.46
C ARG A 206 34.49 1.18 77.86
N ARG A 207 33.47 1.97 78.21
CA ARG A 207 33.28 2.49 79.57
C ARG A 207 33.17 1.38 80.63
N THR A 208 32.50 0.28 80.29
CA THR A 208 32.39 -0.89 81.19
C THR A 208 33.75 -1.57 81.39
N ILE A 209 34.55 -1.71 80.34
CA ILE A 209 35.92 -2.26 80.42
C ILE A 209 36.80 -1.37 81.30
N ASP A 210 36.74 -0.06 81.13
CA ASP A 210 37.49 0.90 81.95
C ASP A 210 37.09 0.81 83.43
N GLY A 211 35.79 0.71 83.71
CA GLY A 211 35.27 0.46 85.07
C GLY A 211 35.77 -0.87 85.67
N MET A 212 35.79 -1.95 84.88
CA MET A 212 36.33 -3.25 85.30
C MET A 212 37.83 -3.18 85.59
N ASN A 213 38.60 -2.40 84.82
CA ASN A 213 40.02 -2.18 85.07
C ASN A 213 40.23 -1.39 86.38
N ALA A 214 39.41 -0.37 86.66
CA ALA A 214 39.47 0.38 87.93
C ALA A 214 39.12 -0.51 89.14
N ILE A 215 38.11 -1.38 89.01
CA ILE A 215 37.77 -2.38 90.04
C ILE A 215 38.96 -3.30 90.28
N ARG A 216 39.60 -3.79 89.20
CA ARG A 216 40.77 -4.66 89.30
C ARG A 216 41.92 -3.98 90.06
N GLU A 217 42.20 -2.71 89.78
CA GLU A 217 43.22 -1.94 90.50
C GLU A 217 42.87 -1.78 91.99
N THR A 218 41.62 -1.44 92.29
CA THR A 218 41.13 -1.31 93.68
C THR A 218 41.25 -2.63 94.46
N ILE A 219 40.93 -3.76 93.83
CA ILE A 219 41.09 -5.10 94.43
C ILE A 219 42.56 -5.40 94.72
N GLN A 220 43.47 -5.04 93.81
CA GLN A 220 44.91 -5.21 94.03
C GLN A 220 45.43 -4.34 95.18
N GLU A 221 44.99 -3.09 95.25
CA GLU A 221 45.34 -2.19 96.36
C GLU A 221 44.81 -2.74 97.70
N THR A 222 43.56 -3.21 97.71
CA THR A 222 42.93 -3.84 98.88
C THR A 222 43.70 -5.08 99.31
N SER A 223 44.11 -5.93 98.37
CA SER A 223 44.91 -7.13 98.63
C SER A 223 46.26 -6.78 99.26
N LYS A 224 46.93 -5.71 98.79
CA LYS A 224 48.16 -5.19 99.42
C LYS A 224 47.90 -4.69 100.83
N ARG A 225 46.79 -3.98 101.07
CA ARG A 225 46.39 -3.50 102.41
C ARG A 225 46.13 -4.68 103.36
N ILE A 226 45.40 -5.71 102.92
CA ILE A 226 45.15 -6.93 103.69
C ILE A 226 46.46 -7.64 104.02
N LYS A 227 47.38 -7.77 103.05
CA LYS A 227 48.70 -8.36 103.29
C LYS A 227 49.46 -7.60 104.38
N ARG A 228 49.53 -6.27 104.30
CA ARG A 228 50.16 -5.42 105.34
C ARG A 228 49.47 -5.56 106.70
N LEU A 229 48.14 -5.70 106.72
CA LEU A 229 47.38 -5.93 107.95
C LEU A 229 47.70 -7.30 108.57
N GLY A 230 47.86 -8.33 107.75
CA GLY A 230 48.31 -9.65 108.17
C GLY A 230 49.72 -9.62 108.77
N GLU A 231 50.66 -8.94 108.11
CA GLU A 231 52.02 -8.72 108.63
C GLU A 231 52.00 -7.95 109.97
N SER A 232 51.17 -6.91 110.08
CA SER A 232 51.00 -6.15 111.32
C SER A 232 50.37 -6.99 112.44
N SER A 233 49.42 -7.87 112.13
CA SER A 233 48.80 -8.77 113.14
C SER A 233 49.79 -9.80 113.65
N GLN A 234 50.62 -10.37 112.76
CA GLN A 234 51.71 -11.28 113.16
C GLN A 234 52.75 -10.58 114.04
N GLU A 235 53.07 -9.31 113.76
CA GLU A 235 53.96 -8.52 114.61
C GLU A 235 53.34 -8.24 115.99
N ILE A 236 52.03 -7.97 116.06
CA ILE A 236 51.30 -7.83 117.34
C ILE A 236 51.29 -9.14 118.11
N GLU A 237 50.97 -10.27 117.46
CA GLU A 237 51.04 -11.60 118.07
C GLU A 237 52.44 -11.89 118.63
N LYS A 238 53.50 -11.55 117.88
CA LYS A 238 54.89 -11.72 118.32
C LYS A 238 55.24 -10.82 119.51
N ARG A 239 54.70 -9.59 119.58
CA ARG A 239 54.86 -8.70 120.76
C ARG A 239 54.12 -9.25 121.97
N LEU A 240 52.86 -9.62 121.82
CA LEU A 240 52.06 -10.21 122.90
C LEU A 240 52.67 -11.51 123.42
N ALA A 241 53.19 -12.37 122.55
CA ALA A 241 53.88 -13.60 122.95
C ALA A 241 55.18 -13.30 123.70
N ARG A 242 55.93 -12.26 123.30
CA ARG A 242 57.12 -11.79 124.02
C ARG A 242 56.76 -11.24 125.40
N ASP A 243 55.79 -10.34 125.47
CA ASP A 243 55.33 -9.72 126.71
C ASP A 243 54.80 -10.81 127.66
N ALA A 244 53.98 -11.76 127.17
CA ALA A 244 53.48 -12.89 127.97
C ALA A 244 54.59 -13.78 128.54
N GLY A 245 55.70 -13.97 127.80
CA GLY A 245 56.89 -14.64 128.32
C GLY A 245 57.60 -13.85 129.44
N GLU A 246 57.54 -12.52 129.38
CA GLU A 246 58.11 -11.60 130.38
C GLU A 246 57.25 -11.51 131.67
N TRP A 247 55.92 -11.69 131.57
CA TRP A 247 55.02 -11.72 132.74
C TRP A 247 55.07 -13.03 133.56
N HIS A 248 55.50 -14.15 132.96
CA HIS A 248 55.46 -15.48 133.61
C HIS A 248 56.27 -15.61 134.92
N PRO A 249 57.49 -15.05 135.06
CA PRO A 249 58.21 -15.07 136.33
C PRO A 249 57.73 -14.01 137.35
N ALA A 250 56.83 -13.08 136.98
CA ALA A 250 56.44 -11.95 137.82
C ALA A 250 55.27 -12.23 138.79
N CYS A 251 54.56 -13.36 138.70
CA CYS A 251 53.39 -13.66 139.53
C CYS A 251 53.32 -15.14 140.00
N PRO A 252 53.94 -15.53 141.13
CA PRO A 252 53.97 -16.92 141.61
C PRO A 252 52.78 -17.34 142.51
N HIS A 253 51.87 -16.42 142.88
CA HIS A 253 50.86 -16.67 143.91
C HIS A 253 49.48 -16.10 143.60
N ILE A 254 48.85 -16.55 142.51
CA ILE A 254 47.41 -16.34 142.32
C ILE A 254 46.73 -17.71 142.22
N ARG A 255 46.28 -18.20 143.38
CA ARG A 255 45.34 -19.32 143.53
C ARG A 255 43.94 -18.73 143.38
N ILE A 256 43.27 -19.01 142.27
CA ILE A 256 41.85 -18.66 142.11
C ILE A 256 41.04 -19.72 142.86
N ASP A 257 40.44 -19.31 143.98
CA ASP A 257 39.50 -20.12 144.76
C ASP A 257 38.09 -19.90 144.19
N ASN A 258 37.49 -20.98 143.67
CA ASN A 258 36.19 -20.98 143.02
C ASN A 258 35.11 -21.35 144.05
N SER A 259 34.75 -20.41 144.92
CA SER A 259 33.75 -20.60 146.00
C SER A 259 32.83 -19.39 146.21
N GLY A 260 32.47 -18.67 145.13
CA GLY A 260 31.38 -17.69 145.10
C GLY A 260 30.21 -18.21 144.27
N SER A 261 29.02 -18.30 144.88
CA SER A 261 27.81 -18.92 144.32
C SER A 261 27.37 -18.32 142.97
N LEU A 262 26.96 -19.18 142.04
CA LEU A 262 26.37 -18.84 140.73
C LEU A 262 25.26 -17.77 140.78
N ASP A 263 24.61 -17.55 141.93
CA ASP A 263 23.61 -16.49 142.12
C ASP A 263 24.18 -15.07 142.03
N GLU A 264 25.44 -14.84 142.41
CA GLU A 264 26.06 -13.51 142.33
C GLU A 264 26.47 -13.17 140.89
N ALA A 265 26.95 -14.17 140.14
CA ALA A 265 27.25 -14.04 138.71
C ALA A 265 25.97 -13.85 137.88
N SER A 266 24.87 -14.53 138.24
CA SER A 266 23.57 -14.34 137.59
C SER A 266 23.03 -12.93 137.81
N SER A 267 23.13 -12.41 139.03
CA SER A 267 22.68 -11.05 139.37
C SER A 267 23.48 -9.97 138.61
N ALA A 268 24.80 -10.15 138.47
CA ALA A 268 25.65 -9.25 137.68
C ALA A 268 25.35 -9.31 136.17
N LEU A 269 25.03 -10.50 135.63
CA LEU A 269 24.67 -10.65 134.22
C LEU A 269 23.32 -10.00 133.92
N ILE A 270 22.33 -10.14 134.82
CA ILE A 270 21.03 -9.47 134.71
C ILE A 270 21.21 -7.94 134.74
N ALA A 271 22.02 -7.41 135.65
CA ALA A 271 22.32 -5.97 135.71
C ALA A 271 23.02 -5.43 134.45
N ALA A 272 23.89 -6.24 133.83
CA ALA A 272 24.56 -5.87 132.58
C ALA A 272 23.60 -5.89 131.38
N ILE A 273 22.67 -6.84 131.32
CA ILE A 273 21.66 -6.92 130.25
C ILE A 273 20.68 -5.74 130.35
N ASP A 274 20.21 -5.39 131.55
CA ASP A 274 19.30 -4.24 131.75
C ASP A 274 19.97 -2.90 131.36
N SER A 275 21.26 -2.74 131.63
CA SER A 275 22.04 -1.58 131.20
C SER A 275 22.18 -1.50 129.66
N LEU A 276 22.33 -2.63 128.98
CA LEU A 276 22.44 -2.69 127.52
C LEU A 276 21.09 -2.42 126.82
N ALA A 277 19.98 -2.84 127.41
CA ALA A 277 18.63 -2.55 126.93
C ALA A 277 18.26 -1.06 127.07
N ALA A 278 18.63 -0.42 128.19
CA ALA A 278 18.41 1.03 128.38
C ALA A 278 19.20 1.90 127.38
N LYS A 279 20.34 1.41 126.88
CA LYS A 279 21.21 2.14 125.95
C LYS A 279 20.86 1.96 124.47
N THR A 280 19.98 1.02 124.13
CA THR A 280 19.55 0.74 122.74
C THR A 280 18.18 1.33 122.40
N ALA A 281 17.49 1.95 123.37
CA ALA A 281 16.24 2.70 123.19
C ALA A 281 16.43 4.22 123.09
N ALA A 282 17.68 4.70 123.03
CA ALA A 282 18.09 6.10 122.83
C ALA A 282 19.10 6.18 121.68
#